data_AF-A0A3A8KHL6-F1
#
_entry.id   AF-A0A3A8KHL6-F1
#
_cell.length_a   1.000
_cell.length_b   1.000
_cell.length_c   1.000
_cell.angle_alpha   90.00
_cell.angle_beta   90.00
_cell.angle_gamma   90.00
#
_symmetry.space_group_name_H-M   'P 1'
#
loop_
_entity.id
_entity.type
_entity.pdbx_description
1 polymer ?
#
loop_
_entity_poly.entity_id
_entity_poly.type
_entity_poly.pdbx_seq_one_letter_code
_entity_poly.pdbx_strand_id
1 'polypeptide(L)'
;MGEWGQITLFKTRELDVLERVISDLCVTEGLVAVPYSPRKRETWDRMQYGTGATSDRWACALGSGMHGWSIAKTAPLELLAEPGHTGESRLGKIARALGCEALHVSLYDGTAMAIAQASPTGEVVLSGYTMDGLVFHGMEMTEERAMPRIEGNSVPPSIQEALEESLSDGFDSLVEQLAGADWLDVSLRLIEGQALPTARVLSFARPELEKKPPLRVKFALEKHPLGTRYVLDEGVWLTGGSIDASDAKTGAAFVQKVAHWLDVPVSLEPSVPRSLFSIRSTPEETDPRPGVETELYSFGDNGGSEFILRIQKQQGTADIEERSPHQRRHLISQLIHGLTGARASANALYRDFQRVVEEPTTHALGTFAGERLITAWWRLGKSAIVIEGQPVLELPGLCTAIAAAGNKVALTLVTPRHVNGYSQGYGHEDPVTLRVIDIDTGDEHEVLRSDEHLMFGFSMLGFAGGVLGVRAERDGVPVVVTLDGDVVSEHPGDFRQWLRASTPLPFQVDGLYSTYETPILRAGPDAVIVAEEASPVRERAISVLDLKTRELHAFSDASGLAPVAFSARGARCLARIDDRRLFVGSRMEPSR
;
A
#
# COMPACT_ATOMS: atom_id res chain seq x y z
N MET A 1 13.04 1.22 0.85
CA MET A 1 12.66 2.04 2.02
C MET A 1 13.11 3.43 1.65
N GLY A 2 12.17 4.33 1.39
CA GLY A 2 12.50 5.68 0.95
C GLY A 2 12.94 6.56 2.12
N GLU A 3 13.36 7.76 1.77
CA GLU A 3 13.97 8.73 2.67
C GLU A 3 12.88 9.49 3.41
N TRP A 4 12.83 9.33 4.74
CA TRP A 4 11.91 10.07 5.60
C TRP A 4 12.67 11.15 6.36
N GLY A 5 12.53 12.39 5.91
CA GLY A 5 13.05 13.57 6.58
C GLY A 5 12.05 14.09 7.61
N GLN A 6 12.50 14.37 8.82
CA GLN A 6 11.66 15.03 9.84
C GLN A 6 12.49 16.04 10.62
N ILE A 7 11.94 17.21 10.94
CA ILE A 7 12.55 18.15 11.87
C ILE A 7 11.51 18.97 12.63
N THR A 8 11.76 19.21 13.92
CA THR A 8 11.00 20.18 14.72
C THR A 8 11.90 21.33 15.17
N LEU A 9 11.41 22.55 15.07
CA LEU A 9 12.13 23.79 15.37
C LEU A 9 11.28 24.65 16.31
N PHE A 10 11.89 25.25 17.32
CA PHE A 10 11.27 26.20 18.25
C PHE A 10 12.04 27.52 18.24
N LYS A 11 11.35 28.66 18.14
CA LYS A 11 11.99 29.99 18.07
C LYS A 11 12.43 30.46 19.46
N THR A 12 13.38 29.75 20.05
CA THR A 12 13.98 30.03 21.35
C THR A 12 15.46 29.66 21.36
N ARG A 13 16.23 30.34 22.22
CA ARG A 13 17.63 29.97 22.54
C ARG A 13 17.74 29.24 23.88
N GLU A 14 16.64 29.15 24.63
CA GLU A 14 16.63 28.64 25.99
C GLU A 14 16.41 27.12 26.01
N LEU A 15 17.46 26.36 25.66
CA LEU A 15 17.41 24.90 25.63
C LEU A 15 16.99 24.29 26.98
N ASP A 16 17.43 24.86 28.11
CA ASP A 16 17.05 24.39 29.45
C ASP A 16 15.55 24.56 29.72
N VAL A 17 14.89 25.55 29.11
CA VAL A 17 13.44 25.73 29.22
C VAL A 17 12.72 24.76 28.29
N LEU A 18 13.17 24.62 27.04
CA LEU A 18 12.62 23.66 26.08
C LEU A 18 12.68 22.22 26.63
N GLU A 19 13.81 21.84 27.22
CA GLU A 19 14.02 20.54 27.86
C GLU A 19 13.03 20.28 28.99
N ARG A 20 12.81 21.28 29.86
CA ARG A 20 11.83 21.20 30.95
C ARG A 20 10.40 21.09 30.44
N VAL A 21 10.01 21.93 29.48
CA VAL A 21 8.64 21.91 28.91
C VAL A 21 8.33 20.58 28.22
N ILE A 22 9.28 20.01 27.47
CA ILE A 22 9.11 18.69 26.85
C ILE A 22 9.03 17.60 27.94
N SER A 23 9.86 17.68 28.98
CA SER A 23 9.83 16.73 30.09
C SER A 23 8.49 16.77 30.85
N ASP A 24 7.99 17.97 31.14
CA ASP A 24 6.70 18.18 31.82
C ASP A 24 5.53 17.65 30.97
N LEU A 25 5.60 17.84 29.64
CA LEU A 25 4.64 17.25 28.69
C LEU A 25 4.65 15.72 28.80
N CYS A 26 5.82 15.08 28.71
CA CYS A 26 5.96 13.63 28.80
C CYS A 26 5.43 13.07 30.12
N VAL A 27 5.74 13.74 31.24
CA VAL A 27 5.22 13.36 32.58
C VAL A 27 3.71 13.51 32.66
N THR A 28 3.15 14.59 32.09
CA THR A 28 1.69 14.80 32.01
C THR A 28 1.01 13.72 31.16
N GLU A 29 1.70 13.18 30.16
CA GLU A 29 1.25 12.02 29.38
C GLU A 29 1.51 10.66 30.05
N GLY A 30 1.94 10.67 31.31
CA GLY A 30 2.09 9.49 32.14
C GLY A 30 3.37 8.71 31.89
N LEU A 31 4.37 9.31 31.22
CA LEU A 31 5.67 8.69 31.00
C LEU A 31 6.63 8.96 32.16
N VAL A 32 7.61 8.08 32.31
CA VAL A 32 8.70 8.22 33.27
C VAL A 32 10.02 8.41 32.54
N ALA A 33 10.86 9.32 33.03
CA ALA A 33 12.20 9.50 32.50
C ALA A 33 13.04 8.22 32.73
N VAL A 34 13.77 7.80 31.70
CA VAL A 34 14.64 6.63 31.74
C VAL A 34 15.99 6.94 31.08
N PRO A 35 17.06 6.20 31.39
CA PRO A 35 18.31 6.33 30.67
C PRO A 35 18.12 6.01 29.19
N TYR A 36 18.67 6.86 28.32
CA TYR A 36 18.78 6.55 26.90
C TYR A 36 19.77 5.40 26.69
N SER A 37 19.33 4.33 26.03
CA SER A 37 20.09 3.09 25.86
C SER A 37 20.20 2.68 24.40
N PRO A 38 21.34 2.11 23.96
CA PRO A 38 21.46 1.48 22.66
C PRO A 38 20.33 0.47 22.41
N ARG A 39 19.82 0.41 21.18
CA ARG A 39 18.87 -0.61 20.77
C ARG A 39 19.16 -1.09 19.36
N LYS A 40 18.64 -2.26 19.01
CA LYS A 40 18.69 -2.75 17.63
C LYS A 40 17.48 -2.18 16.87
N ARG A 41 17.71 -1.80 15.62
CA ARG A 41 16.64 -1.36 14.71
C ARG A 41 15.82 -2.56 14.27
N GLU A 42 14.50 -2.47 14.38
CA GLU A 42 13.57 -3.49 13.91
C GLU A 42 13.34 -3.35 12.40
N THR A 43 12.91 -4.44 11.72
CA THR A 43 12.60 -4.38 10.28
C THR A 43 11.44 -3.44 9.97
N TRP A 44 10.47 -3.34 10.88
CA TRP A 44 9.44 -2.31 10.91
C TRP A 44 9.57 -1.54 12.21
N ASP A 45 10.37 -0.48 12.18
CA ASP A 45 10.76 0.20 13.41
C ASP A 45 9.71 1.21 13.86
N ARG A 46 9.10 1.01 15.04
CA ARG A 46 8.10 1.93 15.59
C ARG A 46 8.62 3.32 15.90
N MET A 47 9.93 3.45 16.11
CA MET A 47 10.53 4.77 16.27
C MET A 47 10.64 5.52 14.94
N GLN A 48 10.47 4.81 13.82
CA GLN A 48 10.39 5.41 12.50
C GLN A 48 8.93 5.53 12.04
N TYR A 49 8.19 4.42 12.01
CA TYR A 49 6.86 4.30 11.41
C TYR A 49 5.71 4.24 12.42
N GLY A 50 6.02 4.24 13.71
CA GLY A 50 5.04 4.18 14.80
C GLY A 50 4.63 5.57 15.29
N THR A 51 3.65 5.60 16.18
CA THR A 51 3.22 6.84 16.84
C THR A 51 3.67 6.86 18.30
N GLY A 52 3.58 8.02 18.95
CA GLY A 52 3.71 8.14 20.38
C GLY A 52 2.71 7.26 21.14
N ALA A 53 1.51 7.06 20.60
CA ALA A 53 0.49 6.18 21.20
C ALA A 53 0.90 4.70 21.20
N THR A 54 1.59 4.24 20.15
CA THR A 54 1.93 2.82 19.98
C THR A 54 3.36 2.48 20.42
N SER A 55 4.17 3.49 20.74
CA SER A 55 5.52 3.31 21.26
C SER A 55 5.56 3.32 22.79
N ASP A 56 6.23 2.32 23.37
CA ASP A 56 6.45 2.20 24.82
C ASP A 56 7.61 3.08 25.30
N ARG A 57 8.44 3.57 24.38
CA ARG A 57 9.58 4.44 24.66
C ARG A 57 9.58 5.60 23.69
N TRP A 58 9.88 6.78 24.21
CA TRP A 58 10.11 7.99 23.43
C TRP A 58 11.52 8.49 23.69
N ALA A 59 12.14 9.06 22.67
CA ALA A 59 13.38 9.79 22.80
C ALA A 59 13.30 11.12 22.05
N CYS A 60 13.96 12.13 22.58
CA CYS A 60 14.03 13.46 21.99
C CYS A 60 15.46 13.98 22.09
N ALA A 61 16.07 14.28 20.94
CA ALA A 61 17.36 14.95 20.84
C ALA A 61 17.12 16.46 20.67
N LEU A 62 17.70 17.25 21.57
CA LEU A 62 17.60 18.70 21.61
C LEU A 62 18.95 19.36 21.36
N GLY A 63 18.96 20.49 20.66
CA GLY A 63 20.16 21.30 20.54
C GLY A 63 19.93 22.62 19.84
N SER A 64 20.99 23.44 19.79
CA SER A 64 20.93 24.78 19.21
C SER A 64 20.89 24.71 17.69
N GLY A 65 19.95 25.42 17.08
CA GLY A 65 19.98 25.75 15.66
C GLY A 65 20.53 27.16 15.41
N MET A 66 20.26 27.65 14.21
CA MET A 66 20.72 28.96 13.74
C MET A 66 19.65 30.03 13.93
N HIS A 67 20.06 31.31 13.88
CA HIS A 67 19.17 32.47 13.96
C HIS A 67 18.20 32.47 15.17
N GLY A 68 18.59 31.86 16.29
CA GLY A 68 17.77 31.78 17.50
C GLY A 68 16.68 30.70 17.48
N TRP A 69 16.81 29.72 16.59
CA TRP A 69 16.04 28.49 16.63
C TRP A 69 16.73 27.44 17.52
N SER A 70 15.92 26.60 18.19
CA SER A 70 16.33 25.36 18.83
C SER A 70 15.68 24.19 18.09
N ILE A 71 16.37 23.06 18.01
CA ILE A 71 15.96 21.90 17.22
C ILE A 71 15.54 20.78 18.16
N ALA A 72 14.50 20.06 17.77
CA ALA A 72 14.11 18.79 18.34
C ALA A 72 13.97 17.74 17.24
N LYS A 73 14.67 16.61 17.40
CA LYS A 73 14.42 15.39 16.64
C LYS A 73 13.86 14.34 17.59
N THR A 74 12.87 13.59 17.16
CA THR A 74 12.20 12.62 18.03
C THR A 74 12.26 11.21 17.47
N ALA A 75 12.09 10.25 18.37
CA ALA A 75 11.88 8.84 18.10
C ALA A 75 10.73 8.41 19.04
N PRO A 76 9.48 8.22 18.56
CA PRO A 76 9.03 8.24 17.17
C PRO A 76 9.26 9.56 16.40
N LEU A 77 9.49 9.48 15.09
CA LEU A 77 9.88 10.64 14.24
C LEU A 77 8.94 11.84 14.39
N GLU A 78 7.64 11.60 14.40
CA GLU A 78 6.62 12.66 14.35
C GLU A 78 5.97 12.93 15.71
N LEU A 79 6.58 12.42 16.78
CA LEU A 79 6.02 12.45 18.13
C LEU A 79 5.47 13.82 18.56
N LEU A 80 6.16 14.91 18.22
CA LEU A 80 5.75 16.27 18.59
C LEU A 80 4.66 16.87 17.69
N ALA A 81 4.51 16.37 16.46
CA ALA A 81 3.42 16.80 15.57
C ALA A 81 2.09 16.14 15.92
N GLU A 82 2.14 14.94 16.49
CA GLU A 82 0.97 14.21 16.95
C GLU A 82 0.18 14.97 18.05
N PRO A 83 -1.15 14.80 18.07
CA PRO A 83 -1.95 15.20 19.22
C PRO A 83 -1.64 14.33 20.44
N GLY A 84 -1.69 14.94 21.63
CA GLY A 84 -1.62 14.20 22.90
C GLY A 84 -2.90 13.43 23.19
N HIS A 85 -2.94 12.68 24.29
CA HIS A 85 -4.11 11.90 24.71
C HIS A 85 -5.41 12.72 24.89
N THR A 86 -5.30 14.04 25.09
CA THR A 86 -6.45 14.96 25.20
C THR A 86 -6.96 15.46 23.85
N GLY A 87 -6.33 15.06 22.73
CA GLY A 87 -6.60 15.57 21.39
C GLY A 87 -5.92 16.90 21.06
N GLU A 88 -5.33 17.59 22.05
CA GLU A 88 -4.62 18.85 21.84
C GLU A 88 -3.19 18.59 21.31
N SER A 89 -2.74 19.40 20.33
CA SER A 89 -1.43 19.29 19.71
C SER A 89 -0.27 19.46 20.71
N ARG A 90 0.68 18.51 20.71
CA ARG A 90 1.90 18.59 21.53
C ARG A 90 2.77 19.79 21.12
N LEU A 91 2.94 20.01 19.81
CA LEU A 91 3.64 21.17 19.27
C LEU A 91 3.04 22.48 19.81
N GLY A 92 1.72 22.61 19.75
CA GLY A 92 0.99 23.78 20.25
C GLY A 92 1.15 24.00 21.75
N LYS A 93 1.09 22.93 22.56
CA LYS A 93 1.32 23.00 24.02
C LYS A 93 2.72 23.51 24.34
N ILE A 94 3.75 22.97 23.67
CA ILE A 94 5.14 23.37 23.88
C ILE A 94 5.34 24.82 23.44
N ALA A 95 4.86 25.21 22.26
CA ALA A 95 4.95 26.58 21.74
C ALA A 95 4.31 27.61 22.69
N ARG A 96 3.11 27.30 23.21
CA ARG A 96 2.41 28.13 24.20
C ARG A 96 3.19 28.29 25.50
N ALA A 97 3.73 27.19 26.02
CA ALA A 97 4.50 27.19 27.27
C ALA A 97 5.81 27.98 27.14
N LEU A 98 6.42 27.97 25.94
CA LEU A 98 7.62 28.75 25.63
C LEU A 98 7.32 30.19 25.20
N GLY A 99 6.07 30.51 24.84
CA GLY A 99 5.68 31.79 24.27
C GLY A 99 6.38 32.08 22.94
N CYS A 100 6.60 31.05 22.11
CA CYS A 100 7.35 31.18 20.85
C CYS A 100 6.65 30.50 19.66
N GLU A 101 7.12 30.82 18.46
CA GLU A 101 6.73 30.10 17.24
C GLU A 101 7.42 28.73 17.19
N ALA A 102 6.73 27.73 16.67
CA ALA A 102 7.30 26.40 16.43
C ALA A 102 6.89 25.85 15.07
N LEU A 103 7.74 25.02 14.50
CA LEU A 103 7.57 24.42 13.19
C LEU A 103 7.92 22.94 13.26
N HIS A 104 7.09 22.08 12.71
CA HIS A 104 7.40 20.68 12.43
C HIS A 104 7.25 20.44 10.94
N VAL A 105 8.24 19.79 10.33
CA VAL A 105 8.24 19.45 8.91
C VAL A 105 8.56 17.97 8.76
N SER A 106 7.72 17.26 8.01
CA SER A 106 7.91 15.86 7.62
C SER A 106 7.91 15.76 6.10
N LEU A 107 8.96 15.18 5.54
CA LEU A 107 9.15 14.86 4.13
C LEU A 107 9.14 13.34 3.96
N TYR A 108 8.23 12.83 3.14
CA TYR A 108 8.08 11.40 2.85
C TYR A 108 8.53 11.12 1.42
N ASP A 109 9.56 10.29 1.29
CA ASP A 109 10.09 9.79 0.02
C ASP A 109 10.39 10.90 -1.00
N GLY A 110 10.72 12.11 -0.53
CA GLY A 110 10.98 13.29 -1.35
C GLY A 110 9.75 13.82 -2.12
N THR A 111 8.57 13.24 -1.94
CA THR A 111 7.40 13.47 -2.81
C THR A 111 6.17 13.97 -2.08
N ALA A 112 6.04 13.75 -0.77
CA ALA A 112 4.97 14.31 0.03
C ALA A 112 5.56 15.05 1.23
N MET A 113 4.93 16.16 1.65
CA MET A 113 5.40 16.95 2.78
C MET A 113 4.24 17.47 3.61
N ALA A 114 4.30 17.26 4.92
CA ALA A 114 3.39 17.88 5.88
C ALA A 114 4.14 18.87 6.77
N ILE A 115 3.55 20.04 6.97
CA ILE A 115 4.07 21.11 7.83
C ILE A 115 3.03 21.41 8.90
N ALA A 116 3.43 21.36 10.16
CA ALA A 116 2.65 21.84 11.28
C ALA A 116 3.34 23.07 11.89
N GLN A 117 2.65 24.20 11.92
CA GLN A 117 3.18 25.43 12.47
C GLN A 117 2.35 25.88 13.67
N ALA A 118 3.02 26.10 14.81
CA ALA A 118 2.39 26.59 16.02
C ALA A 118 2.74 28.06 16.28
N SER A 119 1.74 28.84 16.63
CA SER A 119 1.92 30.22 17.10
C SER A 119 2.27 30.24 18.60
N PRO A 120 2.73 31.39 19.15
CA PRO A 120 2.96 31.55 20.59
C PRO A 120 1.72 31.35 21.47
N THR A 121 0.51 31.38 20.92
CA THR A 121 -0.72 31.06 21.65
C THR A 121 -0.99 29.55 21.70
N GLY A 122 -0.24 28.75 20.96
CA GLY A 122 -0.40 27.31 20.81
C GLY A 122 -1.45 26.90 19.80
N GLU A 123 -1.97 27.82 18.99
CA GLU A 123 -2.77 27.50 17.81
C GLU A 123 -1.86 26.85 16.76
N VAL A 124 -2.29 25.72 16.19
CA VAL A 124 -1.53 24.97 15.20
C VAL A 124 -2.25 24.99 13.87
N VAL A 125 -1.51 25.33 12.83
CA VAL A 125 -1.97 25.39 11.45
C VAL A 125 -1.19 24.36 10.64
N LEU A 126 -1.91 23.59 9.84
CA LEU A 126 -1.32 22.55 8.99
C LEU A 126 -1.28 23.00 7.53
N SER A 127 -0.25 22.58 6.80
CA SER A 127 -0.17 22.71 5.34
C SER A 127 0.57 21.53 4.71
N GLY A 128 0.34 21.32 3.41
CA GLY A 128 0.92 20.23 2.66
C GLY A 128 0.00 19.01 2.52
N TYR A 129 0.62 17.85 2.31
CA TYR A 129 -0.03 16.56 2.15
C TYR A 129 0.91 15.42 2.56
N THR A 130 0.33 14.32 3.02
CA THR A 130 1.05 13.09 3.35
C THR A 130 0.81 12.06 2.24
N MET A 131 1.44 10.88 2.38
CA MET A 131 1.12 9.73 1.52
C MET A 131 -0.34 9.26 1.68
N ASP A 132 -0.99 9.62 2.79
CA ASP A 132 -2.41 9.33 3.08
C ASP A 132 -3.35 10.47 2.62
N GLY A 133 -2.82 11.50 1.95
CA GLY A 133 -3.56 12.64 1.41
C GLY A 133 -3.57 13.87 2.34
N LEU A 134 -4.70 14.57 2.41
CA LEU A 134 -4.84 15.81 3.19
C LEU A 134 -5.16 15.55 4.68
N VAL A 135 -4.48 14.57 5.27
CA VAL A 135 -4.62 14.22 6.69
C VAL A 135 -3.24 14.04 7.30
N PHE A 136 -3.05 14.59 8.50
CA PHE A 136 -1.82 14.41 9.27
C PHE A 136 -2.16 14.09 10.73
N HIS A 137 -1.83 12.87 11.16
CA HIS A 137 -2.18 12.32 12.49
C HIS A 137 -3.66 12.50 12.88
N GLY A 138 -4.58 12.26 11.95
CA GLY A 138 -6.02 12.37 12.17
C GLY A 138 -6.57 13.80 12.16
N MET A 139 -5.73 14.80 11.85
CA MET A 139 -6.15 16.18 11.63
C MET A 139 -6.27 16.43 10.13
N GLU A 140 -7.43 16.92 9.69
CA GLU A 140 -7.68 17.26 8.29
C GLU A 140 -6.98 18.58 7.89
N MET A 141 -6.37 18.56 6.71
CA MET A 141 -5.83 19.74 6.05
C MET A 141 -6.84 20.25 5.03
N THR A 142 -7.09 21.56 5.03
CA THR A 142 -7.96 22.19 4.04
C THR A 142 -7.32 22.14 2.65
N GLU A 143 -8.10 21.93 1.58
CA GLU A 143 -7.60 21.95 0.19
C GLU A 143 -6.84 23.23 -0.16
N GLU A 144 -7.28 24.38 0.37
CA GLU A 144 -6.58 25.65 0.18
C GLU A 144 -5.11 25.57 0.64
N ARG A 145 -4.82 24.76 1.67
CA ARG A 145 -3.52 24.54 2.31
C ARG A 145 -2.82 23.26 1.85
N ALA A 146 -3.25 22.64 0.76
CA ALA A 146 -2.63 21.43 0.21
C ALA A 146 -1.16 21.63 -0.22
N MET A 147 -0.76 22.86 -0.57
CA MET A 147 0.63 23.16 -0.88
C MET A 147 1.42 23.48 0.40
N PRO A 148 2.58 22.81 0.63
CA PRO A 148 3.42 23.09 1.79
C PRO A 148 3.82 24.56 1.85
N ARG A 149 3.59 25.18 3.01
CA ARG A 149 3.91 26.59 3.24
C ARG A 149 4.31 26.84 4.68
N ILE A 150 5.24 27.76 4.85
CA ILE A 150 5.67 28.25 6.16
C ILE A 150 5.27 29.72 6.27
N GLU A 151 4.49 30.03 7.30
CA GLU A 151 3.99 31.38 7.54
C GLU A 151 4.90 32.11 8.56
N GLY A 152 5.02 33.43 8.46
CA GLY A 152 5.72 34.24 9.47
C GLY A 152 7.15 34.65 9.10
N ASN A 153 7.62 35.73 9.75
CA ASN A 153 8.84 36.44 9.36
C ASN A 153 10.13 35.83 9.95
N SER A 154 10.01 34.82 10.82
CA SER A 154 11.14 34.19 11.51
C SER A 154 11.89 33.18 10.65
N VAL A 155 11.34 32.83 9.48
CA VAL A 155 11.86 31.86 8.51
C VAL A 155 12.29 32.62 7.25
N PRO A 156 13.54 32.44 6.76
CA PRO A 156 14.01 33.07 5.53
C PRO A 156 13.07 32.80 4.33
N PRO A 157 12.72 33.84 3.53
CA PRO A 157 11.88 33.67 2.34
C PRO A 157 12.43 32.68 1.32
N SER A 158 13.76 32.55 1.23
CA SER A 158 14.45 31.60 0.35
C SER A 158 14.09 30.14 0.62
N ILE A 159 13.64 29.79 1.83
CA ILE A 159 13.15 28.44 2.13
C ILE A 159 11.80 28.21 1.46
N GLN A 160 10.90 29.20 1.50
CA GLN A 160 9.59 29.11 0.83
C GLN A 160 9.76 29.07 -0.69
N GLU A 161 10.67 29.89 -1.24
CA GLU A 161 11.02 29.87 -2.66
C GLU A 161 11.55 28.48 -3.09
N ALA A 162 12.43 27.87 -2.29
CA ALA A 162 12.92 26.52 -2.56
C ALA A 162 11.81 25.44 -2.47
N LEU A 163 10.90 25.55 -1.50
CA LEU A 163 9.74 24.64 -1.37
C LEU A 163 8.79 24.71 -2.57
N GLU A 164 8.66 25.88 -3.20
CA GLU A 164 7.84 26.07 -4.42
C GLU A 164 8.47 25.42 -5.65
N GLU A 165 9.80 25.29 -5.68
CA GLU A 165 10.53 24.60 -6.75
C GLU A 165 10.57 23.08 -6.54
N SER A 166 10.85 22.64 -5.30
CA SER A 166 11.09 21.23 -4.97
C SER A 166 10.97 20.99 -3.46
N LEU A 167 10.19 19.98 -3.07
CA LEU A 167 9.98 19.65 -1.65
C LEU A 167 11.26 19.22 -0.95
N SER A 168 12.10 18.41 -1.61
CA SER A 168 13.38 17.97 -1.07
C SER A 168 14.36 19.13 -0.92
N ASP A 169 14.49 19.97 -1.96
CA ASP A 169 15.42 21.11 -1.91
C ASP A 169 14.96 22.15 -0.86
N GLY A 170 13.64 22.35 -0.72
CA GLY A 170 13.07 23.18 0.33
C GLY A 170 13.31 22.63 1.74
N PHE A 171 13.22 21.30 1.93
CA PHE A 171 13.56 20.66 3.21
C PHE A 171 15.05 20.79 3.53
N ASP A 172 15.93 20.52 2.56
CA ASP A 172 17.37 20.64 2.72
C ASP A 172 17.75 22.10 3.04
N SER A 173 17.20 23.06 2.30
CA SER A 173 17.37 24.50 2.55
C SER A 173 16.91 24.90 3.96
N LEU A 174 15.79 24.35 4.43
CA LEU A 174 15.31 24.57 5.80
C LEU A 174 16.29 24.04 6.85
N VAL A 175 16.80 22.81 6.65
CA VAL A 175 17.78 22.21 7.56
C VAL A 175 19.08 23.01 7.52
N GLU A 176 19.60 23.34 6.34
CA GLU A 176 20.83 24.09 6.16
C GLU A 176 20.79 25.50 6.73
N GLN A 177 19.64 26.18 6.69
CA GLN A 177 19.52 27.57 7.15
C GLN A 177 19.07 27.71 8.60
N LEU A 178 18.29 26.76 9.13
CA LEU A 178 17.73 26.87 10.48
C LEU A 178 18.32 25.89 11.50
N ALA A 179 18.83 24.74 11.07
CA ALA A 179 19.29 23.68 11.95
C ALA A 179 20.81 23.43 11.89
N GLY A 180 21.35 23.35 10.67
CA GLY A 180 22.69 22.86 10.35
C GLY A 180 22.67 21.41 9.87
N ALA A 181 23.49 21.10 8.87
CA ALA A 181 23.52 19.79 8.18
C ALA A 181 23.76 18.59 9.11
N ASP A 182 24.46 18.79 10.24
CA ASP A 182 24.71 17.75 11.24
C ASP A 182 23.41 17.15 11.85
N TRP A 183 22.27 17.82 11.66
CA TRP A 183 20.96 17.38 12.17
C TRP A 183 20.18 16.46 11.25
N LEU A 184 20.61 16.24 10.00
CA LEU A 184 19.92 15.35 9.06
C LEU A 184 19.84 13.92 9.61
N ASP A 185 21.00 13.35 9.98
CA ASP A 185 21.12 11.95 10.43
C ASP A 185 20.75 11.70 11.90
N VAL A 186 20.48 12.76 12.68
CA VAL A 186 20.26 12.64 14.13
C VAL A 186 19.08 11.72 14.43
N SER A 187 18.00 11.76 13.64
CA SER A 187 16.83 10.91 13.85
C SER A 187 17.17 9.42 13.71
N LEU A 188 17.94 9.03 12.69
CA LEU A 188 18.37 7.64 12.50
C LEU A 188 19.27 7.17 13.64
N ARG A 189 20.21 8.02 14.07
CA ARG A 189 21.08 7.72 15.22
C ARG A 189 20.30 7.64 16.54
N LEU A 190 19.28 8.48 16.70
CA LEU A 190 18.37 8.49 17.84
C LEU A 190 17.52 7.20 17.88
N ILE A 191 17.02 6.77 16.73
CA ILE A 191 16.33 5.50 16.53
C ILE A 191 17.27 4.36 16.93
N GLU A 192 18.52 4.34 16.50
CA GLU A 192 19.46 3.25 16.76
C GLU A 192 20.06 3.26 18.18
N GLY A 193 19.72 4.24 19.02
CA GLY A 193 20.29 4.31 20.37
C GLY A 193 21.77 4.73 20.39
N GLN A 194 22.27 5.33 19.30
CA GLN A 194 23.67 5.73 19.16
C GLN A 194 23.98 7.01 19.95
N ALA A 195 25.27 7.21 20.27
CA ALA A 195 25.74 8.42 20.93
C ALA A 195 25.56 9.66 20.02
N LEU A 196 24.98 10.71 20.58
CA LEU A 196 24.72 11.99 19.90
C LEU A 196 25.53 13.09 20.59
N PRO A 197 26.82 13.26 20.25
CA PRO A 197 27.72 14.17 20.99
C PRO A 197 27.31 15.66 20.89
N THR A 198 26.50 16.02 19.90
CA THR A 198 26.05 17.39 19.64
C THR A 198 24.67 17.71 20.22
N ALA A 199 23.98 16.75 20.83
CA ALA A 199 22.60 16.91 21.29
C ALA A 199 22.41 16.44 22.74
N ARG A 200 21.47 17.09 23.44
CA ARG A 200 20.95 16.61 24.72
C ARG A 200 19.85 15.60 24.42
N VAL A 201 19.97 14.39 24.96
CA VAL A 201 18.99 13.33 24.71
C VAL A 201 18.14 13.12 25.95
N LEU A 202 16.84 13.37 25.79
CA LEU A 202 15.81 12.96 26.73
C LEU A 202 15.26 11.60 26.31
N SER A 203 15.02 10.72 27.27
CA SER A 203 14.35 9.45 27.02
C SER A 203 13.30 9.17 28.09
N PHE A 204 12.16 8.66 27.63
CA PHE A 204 10.99 8.39 28.44
C PHE A 204 10.45 7.01 28.11
N ALA A 205 9.87 6.34 29.09
CA ALA A 205 9.18 5.07 28.89
C ALA A 205 7.80 5.13 29.52
N ARG A 206 6.86 4.36 28.96
CA ARG A 206 5.60 4.08 29.64
C ARG A 206 5.89 3.22 30.88
N PRO A 207 5.22 3.48 32.02
CA PRO A 207 5.32 2.62 33.18
C PRO A 207 5.03 1.16 32.80
N GLU A 208 5.77 0.24 33.41
CA GLU A 208 5.50 -1.18 33.21
C GLU A 208 4.10 -1.51 33.72
N LEU A 209 3.31 -2.13 32.85
CA LEU A 209 2.03 -2.71 33.18
C LEU A 209 2.17 -4.22 33.15
N GLU A 210 1.43 -4.91 34.03
CA GLU A 210 1.43 -6.37 34.04
C GLU A 210 0.86 -6.90 32.73
N LYS A 211 1.64 -7.75 32.06
CA LYS A 211 1.19 -8.47 30.87
C LYS A 211 0.20 -9.57 31.24
N LYS A 212 -0.80 -9.80 30.39
CA LYS A 212 -1.69 -10.93 30.49
C LYS A 212 -0.94 -12.22 30.14
N PRO A 213 -1.25 -13.34 30.83
CA PRO A 213 -0.75 -14.64 30.41
C PRO A 213 -1.21 -14.93 28.98
N PRO A 214 -0.40 -15.60 28.14
CA PRO A 214 -0.74 -15.83 26.74
C PRO A 214 -2.10 -16.52 26.54
N LEU A 215 -2.86 -16.07 25.54
CA LEU A 215 -4.12 -16.65 25.13
C LEU A 215 -3.89 -17.82 24.18
N ARG A 216 -4.23 -19.03 24.63
CA ARG A 216 -4.19 -20.21 23.76
C ARG A 216 -5.35 -20.24 22.78
N VAL A 217 -5.04 -20.45 21.51
CA VAL A 217 -6.00 -20.61 20.40
C VAL A 217 -5.75 -21.91 19.65
N LYS A 218 -6.79 -22.45 19.01
CA LYS A 218 -6.61 -23.54 18.05
C LYS A 218 -5.84 -23.01 16.85
N PHE A 219 -4.94 -23.81 16.31
CA PHE A 219 -4.12 -23.44 15.17
C PHE A 219 -4.14 -24.56 14.13
N ALA A 220 -4.40 -24.18 12.88
CA ALA A 220 -4.20 -25.04 11.73
C ALA A 220 -3.40 -24.30 10.66
N LEU A 221 -2.67 -25.08 9.87
CA LEU A 221 -1.98 -24.59 8.69
C LEU A 221 -2.81 -24.98 7.47
N GLU A 222 -3.34 -23.99 6.78
CA GLU A 222 -4.06 -24.20 5.53
C GLU A 222 -3.11 -23.89 4.37
N LYS A 223 -2.84 -24.91 3.54
CA LYS A 223 -2.16 -24.72 2.27
C LYS A 223 -3.15 -24.15 1.29
N HIS A 224 -3.14 -22.83 1.13
CA HIS A 224 -3.95 -22.16 0.13
C HIS A 224 -3.14 -21.91 -1.15
N PRO A 225 -3.75 -21.94 -2.34
CA PRO A 225 -3.08 -21.58 -3.59
C PRO A 225 -2.43 -20.18 -3.60
N LEU A 226 -2.89 -19.30 -2.70
CA LEU A 226 -2.40 -17.92 -2.50
C LEU A 226 -1.27 -17.82 -1.46
N GLY A 227 -0.83 -18.94 -0.88
CA GLY A 227 0.20 -18.99 0.15
C GLY A 227 -0.23 -19.76 1.39
N THR A 228 0.74 -20.09 2.26
CA THR A 228 0.47 -20.72 3.55
C THR A 228 -0.28 -19.76 4.46
N ARG A 229 -1.41 -20.21 5.00
CA ARG A 229 -2.25 -19.42 5.91
C ARG A 229 -2.28 -20.06 7.28
N TYR A 230 -2.28 -19.21 8.30
CA TYR A 230 -2.52 -19.64 9.66
C TYR A 230 -3.99 -19.44 9.96
N VAL A 231 -4.64 -20.50 10.44
CA VAL A 231 -6.06 -20.49 10.80
C VAL A 231 -6.16 -20.57 12.31
N LEU A 232 -6.65 -19.51 12.92
CA LEU A 232 -6.91 -19.41 14.34
C LEU A 232 -8.38 -19.71 14.63
N ASP A 233 -8.63 -20.47 15.69
CA ASP A 233 -9.97 -20.81 16.19
C ASP A 233 -10.98 -21.22 15.10
N GLU A 234 -10.50 -21.96 14.09
CA GLU A 234 -11.31 -22.59 13.04
C GLU A 234 -12.08 -21.60 12.14
N GLY A 235 -11.58 -20.36 11.96
CA GLY A 235 -12.19 -19.43 11.01
C GLY A 235 -11.62 -18.01 10.96
N VAL A 236 -10.49 -17.75 11.62
CA VAL A 236 -9.75 -16.48 11.51
C VAL A 236 -8.43 -16.75 10.80
N TRP A 237 -8.27 -16.23 9.59
CA TRP A 237 -7.04 -16.38 8.82
C TRP A 237 -6.09 -15.23 9.06
N LEU A 238 -4.82 -15.58 9.28
CA LEU A 238 -3.70 -14.66 9.28
C LEU A 238 -2.82 -14.93 8.07
N THR A 239 -2.52 -13.87 7.32
CA THR A 239 -1.56 -13.87 6.22
C THR A 239 -0.42 -12.87 6.50
N GLY A 240 0.53 -12.76 5.59
CA GLY A 240 1.58 -11.73 5.66
C GLY A 240 1.10 -10.32 5.30
N GLY A 241 -0.18 -10.13 4.97
CA GLY A 241 -0.74 -8.84 4.56
C GLY A 241 -2.15 -8.55 5.09
N SER A 242 -2.85 -9.53 5.67
CA SER A 242 -4.22 -9.35 6.18
C SER A 242 -4.56 -10.26 7.37
N ILE A 243 -5.60 -9.85 8.12
CA ILE A 243 -6.37 -10.71 9.02
C ILE A 243 -7.84 -10.70 8.59
N ASP A 244 -8.42 -11.89 8.46
CA ASP A 244 -9.76 -12.07 7.91
C ASP A 244 -10.55 -13.11 8.72
N ALA A 245 -11.87 -12.97 8.80
CA ALA A 245 -12.75 -13.98 9.39
C ALA A 245 -13.64 -14.65 8.32
N SER A 246 -14.18 -15.84 8.62
CA SER A 246 -15.07 -16.58 7.69
C SER A 246 -16.39 -15.86 7.45
N ASP A 247 -16.89 -15.23 8.51
CA ASP A 247 -18.09 -14.43 8.55
C ASP A 247 -18.01 -13.49 9.75
N ALA A 248 -18.91 -12.49 9.78
CA ALA A 248 -18.97 -11.51 10.88
C ALA A 248 -19.20 -12.16 12.25
N LYS A 249 -19.91 -13.29 12.32
CA LYS A 249 -20.19 -13.97 13.59
C LYS A 249 -18.91 -14.58 14.16
N THR A 250 -18.09 -15.18 13.32
CA THR A 250 -16.81 -15.80 13.68
C THR A 250 -15.79 -14.73 14.05
N GLY A 251 -15.72 -13.65 13.27
CA GLY A 251 -14.87 -12.50 13.59
C GLY A 251 -15.28 -11.82 14.89
N ALA A 252 -16.56 -11.57 15.11
CA ALA A 252 -17.08 -11.06 16.38
C ALA A 252 -16.75 -11.98 17.57
N ALA A 253 -16.90 -13.29 17.42
CA ALA A 253 -16.56 -14.25 18.47
C ALA A 253 -15.06 -14.22 18.81
N PHE A 254 -14.19 -14.11 17.81
CA PHE A 254 -12.75 -13.97 18.02
C PHE A 254 -12.41 -12.65 18.72
N VAL A 255 -12.99 -11.53 18.28
CA VAL A 255 -12.82 -10.21 18.92
C VAL A 255 -13.25 -10.27 20.38
N GLN A 256 -14.41 -10.86 20.70
CA GLN A 256 -14.86 -11.03 22.09
C GLN A 256 -13.88 -11.84 22.91
N LYS A 257 -13.34 -12.93 22.36
CA LYS A 257 -12.36 -13.77 23.04
C LYS A 257 -11.09 -13.00 23.38
N VAL A 258 -10.54 -12.25 22.41
CA VAL A 258 -9.34 -11.42 22.62
C VAL A 258 -9.63 -10.27 23.58
N ALA A 259 -10.79 -9.61 23.45
CA ALA A 259 -11.20 -8.51 24.34
C ALA A 259 -11.37 -8.97 25.79
N HIS A 260 -11.99 -10.13 26.00
CA HIS A 260 -12.11 -10.75 27.31
C HIS A 260 -10.75 -11.10 27.92
N TRP A 261 -9.83 -11.66 27.12
CA TRP A 261 -8.46 -11.96 27.55
C TRP A 261 -7.69 -10.70 27.98
N LEU A 262 -7.87 -9.58 27.27
CA LEU A 262 -7.19 -8.31 27.55
C LEU A 262 -7.92 -7.43 28.59
N ASP A 263 -9.05 -7.89 29.15
CA ASP A 263 -9.93 -7.10 30.01
C ASP A 263 -10.36 -5.75 29.39
N VAL A 264 -10.61 -5.76 28.07
CA VAL A 264 -11.09 -4.59 27.33
C VAL A 264 -12.61 -4.73 27.10
N PRO A 265 -13.44 -3.81 27.61
CA PRO A 265 -14.86 -3.82 27.30
C PRO A 265 -15.09 -3.48 25.83
N VAL A 266 -15.99 -4.19 25.18
CA VAL A 266 -16.32 -4.00 23.76
C VAL A 266 -17.82 -3.94 23.52
N SER A 267 -18.22 -3.07 22.59
CA SER A 267 -19.52 -3.12 21.92
C SER A 267 -19.26 -3.50 20.47
N LEU A 268 -19.93 -4.53 19.98
CA LEU A 268 -19.78 -5.00 18.60
C LEU A 268 -20.95 -4.46 17.81
N GLU A 269 -20.79 -3.27 17.26
CA GLU A 269 -21.73 -2.72 16.30
C GLU A 269 -21.34 -3.17 14.89
N PRO A 270 -22.30 -3.58 14.04
CA PRO A 270 -22.01 -3.88 12.65
C PRO A 270 -21.42 -2.64 11.95
N SER A 271 -20.15 -2.69 11.57
CA SER A 271 -19.47 -1.62 10.83
C SER A 271 -19.18 -2.05 9.39
N VAL A 272 -18.91 -1.08 8.51
CA VAL A 272 -18.30 -1.38 7.20
C VAL A 272 -16.93 -1.98 7.48
N PRO A 273 -16.68 -3.22 7.08
CA PRO A 273 -15.40 -3.87 7.35
C PRO A 273 -14.28 -3.17 6.56
N ARG A 274 -13.14 -2.95 7.20
CA ARG A 274 -11.91 -2.44 6.58
C ARG A 274 -10.86 -3.55 6.61
N SER A 275 -10.13 -3.74 5.50
CA SER A 275 -8.98 -4.64 5.56
C SER A 275 -7.98 -4.13 6.57
N LEU A 276 -7.65 -4.96 7.54
CA LEU A 276 -6.53 -4.67 8.41
C LEU A 276 -5.29 -5.19 7.72
N PHE A 277 -4.48 -4.25 7.22
CA PHE A 277 -3.13 -4.58 6.79
C PHE A 277 -2.40 -5.23 7.97
N SER A 278 -1.77 -6.37 7.70
CA SER A 278 -1.04 -7.14 8.70
C SER A 278 0.41 -7.29 8.27
N ILE A 279 1.36 -6.76 9.04
CA ILE A 279 2.79 -7.02 8.81
C ILE A 279 3.23 -8.20 9.67
N ARG A 280 3.84 -9.19 9.01
CA ARG A 280 4.47 -10.35 9.66
C ARG A 280 5.98 -10.14 9.71
N SER A 281 6.58 -10.20 10.89
CA SER A 281 8.03 -10.13 11.07
C SER A 281 8.54 -11.13 12.11
N THR A 282 9.83 -11.43 12.07
CA THR A 282 10.48 -12.24 13.11
C THR A 282 10.73 -11.34 14.34
N PRO A 283 10.24 -11.69 15.54
CA PRO A 283 10.48 -10.90 16.74
C PRO A 283 11.94 -10.98 17.18
N GLU A 284 12.41 -9.98 17.93
CA GLU A 284 13.76 -9.98 18.52
C GLU A 284 13.94 -11.11 19.55
N GLU A 285 12.85 -11.46 20.24
CA GLU A 285 12.80 -12.48 21.27
C GLU A 285 12.52 -13.85 20.63
N THR A 286 13.56 -14.67 20.48
CA THR A 286 13.40 -16.07 20.08
C THR A 286 12.91 -16.91 21.24
N ASP A 287 11.86 -17.70 21.03
CA ASP A 287 11.39 -18.65 22.05
C ASP A 287 12.44 -19.74 22.25
N PRO A 288 12.94 -19.96 23.48
CA PRO A 288 13.95 -20.99 23.74
C PRO A 288 13.38 -22.41 23.62
N ARG A 289 12.06 -22.60 23.50
CA ARG A 289 11.42 -23.92 23.41
C ARG A 289 11.60 -24.53 22.01
N PRO A 290 12.16 -25.75 21.91
CA PRO A 290 12.30 -26.43 20.63
C PRO A 290 10.95 -26.65 19.93
N GLY A 291 10.88 -26.35 18.63
CA GLY A 291 9.69 -26.58 17.81
C GLY A 291 8.59 -25.53 17.92
N VAL A 292 8.85 -24.40 18.61
CA VAL A 292 7.96 -23.23 18.64
C VAL A 292 8.45 -22.19 17.62
N GLU A 293 7.60 -21.86 16.66
CA GLU A 293 7.85 -20.74 15.74
C GLU A 293 7.24 -19.47 16.35
N THR A 294 7.99 -18.37 16.36
CA THR A 294 7.55 -17.11 16.98
C THR A 294 7.48 -16.03 15.92
N GLU A 295 6.36 -15.32 15.87
CA GLU A 295 6.10 -14.30 14.86
C GLU A 295 5.46 -13.06 15.51
N LEU A 296 5.87 -11.88 15.06
CA LEU A 296 5.24 -10.61 15.42
C LEU A 296 4.23 -10.25 14.34
N TYR A 297 3.01 -9.92 14.77
CA TYR A 297 1.92 -9.45 13.92
C TYR A 297 1.51 -8.04 14.33
N SER A 298 1.48 -7.12 13.36
CA SER A 298 1.03 -5.73 13.54
C SER A 298 -0.20 -5.46 12.68
N PHE A 299 -1.26 -4.87 13.24
CA PHE A 299 -2.51 -4.53 12.54
C PHE A 299 -2.72 -3.02 12.43
N GLY A 300 -2.98 -2.53 11.21
CA GLY A 300 -3.35 -1.14 10.92
C GLY A 300 -2.44 -0.47 9.90
N ASP A 301 -2.85 0.72 9.46
CA ASP A 301 -2.34 1.47 8.30
C ASP A 301 -1.21 2.46 8.61
N ASN A 302 -0.92 2.81 9.86
CA ASN A 302 0.33 3.51 10.23
C ASN A 302 0.57 3.36 11.74
N GLY A 303 1.63 2.63 12.12
CA GLY A 303 2.03 2.42 13.51
C GLY A 303 1.18 1.44 14.33
N GLY A 304 0.52 0.47 13.69
CA GLY A 304 -0.49 -0.47 14.20
C GLY A 304 -0.33 -1.12 15.58
N SER A 305 -1.39 -1.81 16.03
CA SER A 305 -1.38 -2.58 17.28
C SER A 305 -0.82 -3.97 17.08
N GLU A 306 -0.02 -4.49 18.03
CA GLU A 306 0.67 -5.76 17.82
C GLU A 306 0.40 -6.84 18.86
N PHE A 307 0.51 -8.08 18.41
CA PHE A 307 0.69 -9.24 19.27
C PHE A 307 1.80 -10.16 18.75
N ILE A 308 2.35 -10.96 19.65
CA ILE A 308 3.26 -12.05 19.33
C ILE A 308 2.43 -13.33 19.20
N LEU A 309 2.64 -14.08 18.10
CA LEU A 309 2.07 -15.39 17.87
C LEU A 309 3.15 -16.46 18.05
N ARG A 310 2.97 -17.36 19.02
CA ARG A 310 3.85 -18.50 19.29
C ARG A 310 3.19 -19.79 18.82
N ILE A 311 3.69 -20.37 17.75
CA ILE A 311 3.06 -21.45 17.01
C ILE A 311 3.67 -22.80 17.40
N GLN A 312 2.82 -23.75 17.81
CA GLN A 312 3.17 -25.12 18.15
C GLN A 312 2.55 -26.07 17.11
N LYS A 313 3.15 -26.12 15.91
CA LYS A 313 2.58 -26.84 14.75
C LYS A 313 2.18 -28.28 15.04
N GLN A 314 3.01 -29.02 15.79
CA GLN A 314 2.76 -30.43 16.13
C GLN A 314 1.56 -30.61 17.08
N GLN A 315 1.20 -29.58 17.84
CA GLN A 315 0.10 -29.62 18.81
C GLN A 315 -1.20 -29.02 18.25
N GLY A 316 -1.16 -28.40 17.06
CA GLY A 316 -2.33 -27.72 16.50
C GLY A 316 -2.79 -26.53 17.35
N THR A 317 -1.85 -25.89 18.04
CA THR A 317 -2.11 -24.75 18.94
C THR A 317 -1.19 -23.58 18.64
N ALA A 318 -1.66 -22.38 18.96
CA ALA A 318 -0.83 -21.19 19.03
C ALA A 318 -1.16 -20.41 20.30
N ASP A 319 -0.18 -19.70 20.84
CA ASP A 319 -0.36 -18.77 21.94
C ASP A 319 -0.26 -17.34 21.39
N ILE A 320 -1.29 -16.53 21.64
CA ILE A 320 -1.29 -15.09 21.38
C ILE A 320 -0.80 -14.40 22.65
N GLU A 321 0.27 -13.62 22.54
CA GLU A 321 0.83 -12.84 23.64
C GLU A 321 0.76 -11.36 23.28
N GLU A 322 0.32 -10.52 24.23
CA GLU A 322 0.29 -9.08 23.98
C GLU A 322 1.73 -8.53 23.95
N ARG A 323 2.01 -7.71 22.94
CA ARG A 323 3.33 -7.11 22.83
C ARG A 323 3.50 -5.98 23.86
N SER A 324 2.52 -5.08 23.93
CA SER A 324 2.45 -4.00 24.90
C SER A 324 1.05 -3.90 25.55
N PRO A 325 0.96 -3.93 26.90
CA PRO A 325 -0.29 -3.68 27.62
C PRO A 325 -0.92 -2.30 27.33
N HIS A 326 -0.14 -1.32 26.89
CA HIS A 326 -0.63 0.03 26.59
C HIS A 326 -1.45 0.08 25.30
N GLN A 327 -1.31 -0.92 24.43
CA GLN A 327 -2.02 -1.00 23.16
C GLN A 327 -3.35 -1.77 23.23
N ARG A 328 -3.72 -2.39 24.36
CA ARG A 328 -4.88 -3.30 24.48
C ARG A 328 -6.16 -2.76 23.85
N ARG A 329 -6.55 -1.53 24.20
CA ARG A 329 -7.77 -0.89 23.66
C ARG A 329 -7.67 -0.62 22.16
N HIS A 330 -6.49 -0.17 21.71
CA HIS A 330 -6.26 0.12 20.30
C HIS A 330 -6.29 -1.18 19.48
N LEU A 331 -5.67 -2.25 19.96
CA LEU A 331 -5.68 -3.58 19.33
C LEU A 331 -7.10 -4.08 19.14
N ILE A 332 -7.91 -4.02 20.20
CA ILE A 332 -9.30 -4.43 20.15
C ILE A 332 -10.12 -3.54 19.21
N SER A 333 -9.89 -2.22 19.21
CA SER A 333 -10.53 -1.33 18.24
C SER A 333 -10.19 -1.73 16.81
N GLN A 334 -8.92 -1.97 16.50
CA GLN A 334 -8.50 -2.42 15.16
C GLN A 334 -9.20 -3.71 14.77
N LEU A 335 -9.14 -4.74 15.63
CA LEU A 335 -9.79 -6.04 15.38
C LEU A 335 -11.32 -5.91 15.19
N ILE A 336 -12.00 -5.00 15.91
CA ILE A 336 -13.43 -4.70 15.66
C ILE A 336 -13.62 -4.24 14.22
N HIS A 337 -12.85 -3.24 13.76
CA HIS A 337 -12.97 -2.68 12.42
C HIS A 337 -12.68 -3.71 11.32
N GLY A 338 -11.76 -4.64 11.57
CA GLY A 338 -11.38 -5.67 10.61
C GLY A 338 -12.31 -6.87 10.54
N LEU A 339 -12.82 -7.33 11.69
CA LEU A 339 -13.41 -8.67 11.81
C LEU A 339 -14.93 -8.68 12.04
N THR A 340 -15.54 -7.56 12.45
CA THR A 340 -16.97 -7.55 12.83
C THR A 340 -17.92 -7.16 11.69
N GLY A 341 -17.41 -6.63 10.58
CA GLY A 341 -18.24 -6.33 9.41
C GLY A 341 -18.61 -7.57 8.61
N ALA A 342 -19.76 -7.55 7.93
CA ALA A 342 -20.30 -8.64 7.12
C ALA A 342 -19.49 -8.86 5.81
N ARG A 343 -18.22 -9.27 5.92
CA ARG A 343 -17.46 -9.81 4.79
C ARG A 343 -17.62 -11.32 4.78
N ALA A 344 -18.26 -11.83 3.73
CA ALA A 344 -17.91 -13.16 3.28
C ALA A 344 -16.46 -13.08 2.81
N SER A 345 -15.58 -13.88 3.40
CA SER A 345 -14.18 -13.91 3.00
C SER A 345 -14.08 -14.11 1.49
N ALA A 346 -13.38 -13.22 0.76
CA ALA A 346 -13.05 -13.43 -0.66
C ALA A 346 -12.40 -14.81 -0.89
N ASN A 347 -11.81 -15.39 0.16
CA ASN A 347 -11.18 -16.71 0.19
C ASN A 347 -12.17 -17.89 0.06
N ALA A 348 -13.44 -17.73 0.43
CA ALA A 348 -14.45 -18.74 0.15
C ALA A 348 -14.68 -18.90 -1.37
N LEU A 349 -14.54 -17.81 -2.14
CA LEU A 349 -14.68 -17.84 -3.61
C LEU A 349 -13.59 -18.70 -4.27
N TYR A 350 -12.40 -18.79 -3.66
CA TYR A 350 -11.23 -19.45 -4.26
C TYR A 350 -10.94 -20.86 -3.73
N ARG A 351 -11.64 -21.31 -2.69
CA ARG A 351 -11.37 -22.61 -2.04
C ARG A 351 -11.41 -23.79 -3.02
N ASP A 352 -12.30 -23.72 -4.00
CA ASP A 352 -12.49 -24.79 -4.99
C ASP A 352 -11.55 -24.68 -6.20
N PHE A 353 -10.68 -23.66 -6.23
CA PHE A 353 -9.76 -23.41 -7.33
C PHE A 353 -8.35 -23.90 -6.98
N GLN A 354 -7.75 -24.68 -7.87
CA GLN A 354 -6.33 -25.00 -7.81
C GLN A 354 -5.51 -24.03 -8.62
N ARG A 355 -4.27 -23.79 -8.19
CA ARG A 355 -3.33 -22.95 -8.93
C ARG A 355 -2.98 -23.64 -10.25
N VAL A 356 -3.18 -22.93 -11.36
CA VAL A 356 -2.83 -23.44 -12.69
C VAL A 356 -1.31 -23.46 -12.89
N VAL A 357 -0.57 -22.59 -12.19
CA VAL A 357 0.86 -22.34 -12.40
C VAL A 357 1.58 -22.20 -11.07
N GLU A 358 2.50 -23.10 -10.73
CA GLU A 358 3.19 -23.06 -9.44
C GLU A 358 4.31 -22.00 -9.35
N GLU A 359 4.81 -21.54 -10.51
CA GLU A 359 5.87 -20.54 -10.60
C GLU A 359 5.44 -19.17 -10.04
N PRO A 360 6.36 -18.38 -9.45
CA PRO A 360 6.05 -17.02 -9.02
C PRO A 360 5.67 -16.17 -10.23
N THR A 361 4.41 -15.77 -10.30
CA THR A 361 3.88 -14.87 -11.33
C THR A 361 4.29 -13.46 -10.97
N THR A 362 5.25 -12.87 -11.67
CA THR A 362 5.68 -11.48 -11.37
C THR A 362 4.75 -10.45 -12.00
N HIS A 363 4.18 -10.73 -13.18
CA HIS A 363 3.21 -9.88 -13.90
C HIS A 363 2.22 -10.79 -14.63
N ALA A 364 0.91 -10.54 -14.48
CA ALA A 364 -0.13 -11.22 -15.26
C ALA A 364 -1.20 -10.22 -15.74
N LEU A 365 -1.81 -10.57 -16.85
CA LEU A 365 -2.84 -9.81 -17.56
C LEU A 365 -4.03 -10.74 -17.83
N GLY A 366 -5.23 -10.19 -17.97
CA GLY A 366 -6.43 -10.96 -18.27
C GLY A 366 -7.35 -10.23 -19.23
N THR A 367 -8.19 -10.96 -19.97
CA THR A 367 -9.29 -10.44 -20.79
C THR A 367 -10.37 -11.50 -21.01
N PHE A 368 -11.48 -11.13 -21.64
CA PHE A 368 -12.45 -12.09 -22.15
C PHE A 368 -12.64 -11.94 -23.65
N ALA A 369 -12.81 -13.07 -24.33
CA ALA A 369 -13.46 -13.06 -25.64
C ALA A 369 -14.67 -13.99 -25.62
N GLY A 370 -15.81 -13.42 -25.97
CA GLY A 370 -17.10 -14.01 -25.67
C GLY A 370 -17.23 -14.24 -24.16
N GLU A 371 -17.49 -15.48 -23.77
CA GLU A 371 -17.65 -15.89 -22.37
C GLU A 371 -16.38 -16.47 -21.73
N ARG A 372 -15.30 -16.64 -22.51
CA ARG A 372 -14.08 -17.32 -22.06
C ARG A 372 -13.11 -16.34 -21.43
N LEU A 373 -12.64 -16.66 -20.23
CA LEU A 373 -11.53 -15.94 -19.58
C LEU A 373 -10.20 -16.34 -20.24
N ILE A 374 -9.38 -15.34 -20.52
CA ILE A 374 -8.04 -15.47 -21.07
C ILE A 374 -7.07 -14.77 -20.15
N THR A 375 -5.97 -15.41 -19.80
CA THR A 375 -4.93 -14.84 -18.94
C THR A 375 -3.55 -15.05 -19.54
N ALA A 376 -2.68 -14.05 -19.45
CA ALA A 376 -1.28 -14.14 -19.85
C ALA A 376 -0.38 -13.76 -18.69
N TRP A 377 0.78 -14.38 -18.54
CA TRP A 377 1.76 -14.00 -17.51
C TRP A 377 3.19 -14.25 -17.98
N TRP A 378 4.13 -13.55 -17.35
CA TRP A 378 5.54 -13.64 -17.70
C TRP A 378 6.18 -14.91 -17.16
N ARG A 379 7.02 -15.50 -18.00
CA ARG A 379 8.01 -16.54 -17.68
C ARG A 379 9.35 -16.08 -18.25
N LEU A 380 10.45 -16.72 -17.87
CA LEU A 380 11.80 -16.31 -18.30
C LEU A 380 11.91 -16.23 -19.84
N GLY A 381 11.88 -15.00 -20.38
CA GLY A 381 11.92 -14.72 -21.82
C GLY A 381 10.67 -15.13 -22.62
N LYS A 382 9.56 -15.45 -21.96
CA LYS A 382 8.33 -15.96 -22.58
C LYS A 382 7.08 -15.45 -21.87
N SER A 383 5.94 -15.67 -22.49
CA SER A 383 4.64 -15.53 -21.85
C SER A 383 3.85 -16.82 -21.98
N ALA A 384 3.26 -17.25 -20.88
CA ALA A 384 2.29 -18.33 -20.91
C ALA A 384 0.88 -17.76 -20.91
N ILE A 385 0.05 -18.28 -21.80
CA ILE A 385 -1.32 -17.84 -22.06
C ILE A 385 -2.24 -19.02 -21.80
N VAL A 386 -3.26 -18.78 -20.98
CA VAL A 386 -4.33 -19.73 -20.71
C VAL A 386 -5.60 -19.18 -21.28
N ILE A 387 -6.24 -20.00 -22.11
CA ILE A 387 -7.58 -19.79 -22.64
C ILE A 387 -8.47 -20.86 -21.99
N GLU A 388 -9.63 -20.47 -21.48
CA GLU A 388 -10.56 -21.42 -20.88
C GLU A 388 -10.92 -22.56 -21.85
N GLY A 389 -10.71 -23.81 -21.40
CA GLY A 389 -10.99 -25.02 -22.18
C GLY A 389 -9.85 -25.45 -23.13
N GLN A 390 -8.75 -24.70 -23.19
CA GLN A 390 -7.58 -24.99 -24.01
C GLN A 390 -6.34 -25.31 -23.14
N PRO A 391 -5.34 -26.03 -23.68
CA PRO A 391 -4.05 -26.18 -23.01
C PRO A 391 -3.30 -24.83 -22.91
N VAL A 392 -2.32 -24.76 -22.01
CA VAL A 392 -1.45 -23.58 -21.86
C VAL A 392 -0.64 -23.39 -23.15
N LEU A 393 -0.72 -22.20 -23.74
CA LEU A 393 0.09 -21.78 -24.89
C LEU A 393 1.30 -20.97 -24.40
N GLU A 394 2.50 -21.28 -24.90
CA GLU A 394 3.70 -20.47 -24.63
C GLU A 394 4.10 -19.66 -25.86
N LEU A 395 4.25 -18.35 -25.70
CA LEU A 395 4.75 -17.45 -26.74
C LEU A 395 6.06 -16.77 -26.33
N PRO A 396 6.98 -16.51 -27.28
CA PRO A 396 8.23 -15.80 -26.99
C PRO A 396 7.97 -14.32 -26.65
N GLY A 397 8.73 -13.79 -25.69
CA GLY A 397 8.60 -12.40 -25.23
C GLY A 397 7.61 -12.22 -24.07
N LEU A 398 7.69 -11.07 -23.42
CA LEU A 398 6.91 -10.66 -22.26
C LEU A 398 5.62 -9.98 -22.72
N CYS A 399 4.47 -10.49 -22.26
CA CYS A 399 3.17 -9.96 -22.63
C CYS A 399 2.90 -8.68 -21.85
N THR A 400 2.85 -7.55 -22.56
CA THR A 400 2.71 -6.22 -21.94
C THR A 400 1.31 -5.63 -22.14
N ALA A 401 0.53 -6.18 -23.06
CA ALA A 401 -0.86 -5.78 -23.29
C ALA A 401 -1.68 -6.96 -23.86
N ILE A 402 -2.97 -7.02 -23.51
CA ILE A 402 -3.92 -8.03 -24.00
C ILE A 402 -5.30 -7.40 -24.27
N ALA A 403 -5.82 -7.55 -25.48
CA ALA A 403 -7.16 -7.10 -25.85
C ALA A 403 -7.94 -8.23 -26.52
N ALA A 404 -9.26 -8.25 -26.41
CA ALA A 404 -10.06 -9.28 -27.04
C ALA A 404 -11.40 -8.76 -27.58
N ALA A 405 -11.89 -9.40 -28.64
CA ALA A 405 -13.20 -9.14 -29.23
C ALA A 405 -13.72 -10.39 -29.95
N GLY A 406 -14.99 -10.71 -29.76
CA GLY A 406 -15.60 -11.90 -30.37
C GLY A 406 -14.85 -13.17 -29.98
N ASN A 407 -14.28 -13.86 -30.97
CA ASN A 407 -13.47 -15.07 -30.80
C ASN A 407 -11.95 -14.83 -30.97
N LYS A 408 -11.49 -13.56 -30.94
CA LYS A 408 -10.08 -13.20 -31.12
C LYS A 408 -9.50 -12.55 -29.86
N VAL A 409 -8.22 -12.85 -29.60
CA VAL A 409 -7.40 -12.12 -28.62
C VAL A 409 -6.13 -11.61 -29.27
N ALA A 410 -5.79 -10.35 -29.03
CA ALA A 410 -4.57 -9.70 -29.44
C ALA A 410 -3.62 -9.54 -28.24
N LEU A 411 -2.34 -9.82 -28.46
CA LEU A 411 -1.26 -9.77 -27.47
C LEU A 411 -0.13 -8.89 -28.00
N THR A 412 0.38 -8.01 -27.16
CA THR A 412 1.68 -7.39 -27.37
C THR A 412 2.73 -8.18 -26.62
N LEU A 413 3.77 -8.64 -27.32
CA LEU A 413 4.89 -9.39 -26.76
C LEU A 413 6.21 -8.65 -27.00
N VAL A 414 6.88 -8.28 -25.92
CA VAL A 414 8.16 -7.55 -25.95
C VAL A 414 9.32 -8.52 -25.71
N THR A 415 10.35 -8.47 -26.54
CA THR A 415 11.57 -9.26 -26.39
C THR A 415 12.63 -8.41 -25.68
N PRO A 416 12.91 -8.63 -24.38
CA PRO A 416 13.84 -7.79 -23.65
C PRO A 416 15.26 -7.93 -24.19
N ARG A 417 15.98 -6.81 -24.39
CA ARG A 417 17.41 -6.85 -24.72
C ARG A 417 18.27 -7.39 -23.56
N HIS A 418 17.79 -7.34 -22.32
CA HIS A 418 18.47 -7.87 -21.14
C HIS A 418 17.54 -8.71 -20.25
N VAL A 419 17.94 -9.96 -19.98
CA VAL A 419 17.27 -10.86 -19.03
C VAL A 419 18.33 -11.44 -18.09
N ASN A 420 18.14 -11.32 -16.77
CA ASN A 420 18.96 -12.04 -15.79
C ASN A 420 18.08 -12.85 -14.82
N GLY A 421 18.70 -13.74 -14.06
CA GLY A 421 17.99 -14.69 -13.18
C GLY A 421 17.17 -14.07 -12.04
N TYR A 422 17.26 -12.76 -11.82
CA TYR A 422 16.62 -12.05 -10.71
C TYR A 422 15.78 -10.83 -11.13
N SER A 423 15.81 -10.45 -12.41
CA SER A 423 15.07 -9.28 -12.94
C SER A 423 14.83 -9.42 -14.44
N GLN A 424 13.60 -9.08 -14.84
CA GLN A 424 13.18 -8.97 -16.24
C GLN A 424 12.47 -7.62 -16.37
N GLY A 425 12.99 -6.76 -17.25
CA GLY A 425 12.44 -5.44 -17.55
C GLY A 425 12.53 -5.20 -19.04
N TYR A 426 11.66 -4.34 -19.56
CA TYR A 426 11.64 -3.99 -20.98
C TYR A 426 11.72 -2.48 -21.15
N GLY A 427 12.40 -2.04 -22.20
CA GLY A 427 12.54 -0.65 -22.58
C GLY A 427 11.68 -0.27 -23.78
N HIS A 428 11.52 1.03 -24.00
CA HIS A 428 10.78 1.59 -25.15
C HIS A 428 11.31 1.10 -26.51
N GLU A 429 12.62 0.83 -26.59
CA GLU A 429 13.30 0.38 -27.81
C GLU A 429 13.37 -1.15 -28.00
N ASP A 430 12.85 -1.91 -27.05
CA ASP A 430 12.91 -3.36 -27.15
C ASP A 430 12.02 -3.87 -28.30
N PRO A 431 12.44 -4.90 -29.05
CA PRO A 431 11.63 -5.45 -30.14
C PRO A 431 10.27 -5.93 -29.64
N VAL A 432 9.21 -5.47 -30.28
CA VAL A 432 7.82 -5.79 -29.94
C VAL A 432 7.14 -6.48 -31.12
N THR A 433 6.39 -7.54 -30.83
CA THR A 433 5.51 -8.21 -31.79
C THR A 433 4.07 -8.14 -31.32
N LEU A 434 3.15 -7.96 -32.26
CA LEU A 434 1.73 -8.08 -32.05
C LEU A 434 1.25 -9.41 -32.60
N ARG A 435 0.59 -10.20 -31.76
CA ARG A 435 0.05 -11.50 -32.13
C ARG A 435 -1.45 -11.53 -31.93
N VAL A 436 -2.17 -12.20 -32.81
CA VAL A 436 -3.60 -12.47 -32.68
C VAL A 436 -3.78 -13.98 -32.58
N ILE A 437 -4.60 -14.42 -31.63
CA ILE A 437 -4.97 -15.82 -31.44
C ILE A 437 -6.48 -15.96 -31.69
N ASP A 438 -6.86 -16.94 -32.51
CA ASP A 438 -8.24 -17.43 -32.58
C ASP A 438 -8.51 -18.36 -31.39
N ILE A 439 -9.52 -18.04 -30.61
CA ILE A 439 -9.78 -18.69 -29.32
C ILE A 439 -10.46 -20.04 -29.47
N ASP A 440 -11.13 -20.27 -30.59
CA ASP A 440 -11.80 -21.52 -30.87
C ASP A 440 -10.83 -22.57 -31.43
N THR A 441 -9.91 -22.16 -32.30
CA THR A 441 -8.91 -23.08 -32.87
C THR A 441 -7.61 -23.12 -32.09
N GLY A 442 -7.27 -22.04 -31.39
CA GLY A 442 -5.96 -21.86 -30.74
C GLY A 442 -4.87 -21.36 -31.70
N ASP A 443 -5.19 -21.14 -32.98
CA ASP A 443 -4.23 -20.71 -33.99
C ASP A 443 -3.74 -19.28 -33.72
N GLU A 444 -2.43 -19.10 -33.73
CA GLU A 444 -1.76 -17.84 -33.46
C GLU A 444 -1.02 -17.32 -34.69
N HIS A 445 -1.13 -16.01 -34.95
CA HIS A 445 -0.42 -15.37 -36.04
C HIS A 445 0.19 -14.06 -35.59
N GLU A 446 1.42 -13.80 -36.02
CA GLU A 446 2.04 -12.48 -35.89
C GLU A 446 1.46 -11.57 -36.96
N VAL A 447 0.85 -10.46 -36.52
CA VAL A 447 0.16 -9.52 -37.41
C VAL A 447 0.91 -8.21 -37.59
N LEU A 448 1.82 -7.88 -36.66
CA LEU A 448 2.63 -6.68 -36.71
C LEU A 448 3.92 -6.86 -35.91
N ARG A 449 4.99 -6.17 -36.30
CA ARG A 449 6.29 -6.18 -35.61
C ARG A 449 6.89 -4.78 -35.64
N SER A 450 7.56 -4.40 -34.55
CA SER A 450 8.25 -3.12 -34.45
C SER A 450 9.54 -3.17 -35.27
N ASP A 451 9.93 -2.04 -35.83
CA ASP A 451 11.19 -1.87 -36.52
C ASP A 451 11.86 -0.54 -36.12
N GLU A 452 12.92 -0.15 -36.82
CA GLU A 452 13.67 1.07 -36.51
C GLU A 452 12.84 2.36 -36.67
N HIS A 453 11.74 2.31 -37.42
CA HIS A 453 10.88 3.45 -37.73
C HIS A 453 9.51 3.36 -37.05
N LEU A 454 9.02 2.16 -36.72
CA LEU A 454 7.73 1.93 -36.09
C LEU A 454 7.91 1.24 -34.74
N MET A 455 7.75 2.02 -33.67
CA MET A 455 7.88 1.57 -32.29
C MET A 455 6.51 1.48 -31.62
N PHE A 456 6.29 0.49 -30.77
CA PHE A 456 5.02 0.35 -30.04
C PHE A 456 5.08 0.86 -28.59
N GLY A 457 6.25 1.33 -28.15
CA GLY A 457 6.51 1.82 -26.79
C GLY A 457 5.88 0.98 -25.69
N PHE A 458 5.31 1.65 -24.67
CA PHE A 458 4.39 1.01 -23.73
C PHE A 458 3.02 0.81 -24.40
N SER A 459 2.88 -0.34 -25.06
CA SER A 459 1.81 -0.58 -26.03
C SER A 459 0.42 -0.55 -25.42
N MET A 460 -0.49 0.07 -26.16
CA MET A 460 -1.91 0.12 -25.85
C MET A 460 -2.70 -0.59 -26.94
N LEU A 461 -3.56 -1.53 -26.55
CA LEU A 461 -4.41 -2.31 -27.47
C LEU A 461 -5.88 -2.08 -27.16
N GLY A 462 -6.72 -2.16 -28.20
CA GLY A 462 -8.17 -2.10 -28.07
C GLY A 462 -8.87 -2.52 -29.36
N PHE A 463 -10.01 -3.17 -29.25
CA PHE A 463 -10.87 -3.51 -30.39
C PHE A 463 -12.03 -2.53 -30.50
N ALA A 464 -12.22 -1.98 -31.70
CA ALA A 464 -13.42 -1.23 -32.09
C ALA A 464 -14.24 -2.10 -33.06
N GLY A 465 -15.17 -2.89 -32.51
CA GLY A 465 -15.85 -3.93 -33.28
C GLY A 465 -14.87 -5.02 -33.70
N GLY A 466 -14.70 -5.23 -35.02
CA GLY A 466 -13.74 -6.18 -35.58
C GLY A 466 -12.34 -5.63 -35.82
N VAL A 467 -12.14 -4.32 -35.65
CA VAL A 467 -10.87 -3.63 -35.96
C VAL A 467 -10.01 -3.54 -34.71
N LEU A 468 -8.78 -4.05 -34.78
CA LEU A 468 -7.78 -3.93 -33.72
C LEU A 468 -7.01 -2.63 -33.88
N GLY A 469 -7.00 -1.77 -32.88
CA GLY A 469 -6.13 -0.60 -32.82
C GLY A 469 -4.94 -0.82 -31.90
N VAL A 470 -3.83 -0.19 -32.27
CA VAL A 470 -2.55 -0.23 -31.56
C VAL A 470 -2.00 1.18 -31.45
N ARG A 471 -1.61 1.60 -30.25
CA ARG A 471 -0.79 2.80 -30.06
C ARG A 471 0.63 2.52 -30.55
N ALA A 472 1.13 3.35 -31.45
CA ALA A 472 2.50 3.28 -31.94
C ALA A 472 3.11 4.68 -32.07
N GLU A 473 4.40 4.72 -32.38
CA GLU A 473 5.18 5.91 -32.70
C GLU A 473 5.95 5.63 -33.98
N ARG A 474 5.75 6.47 -35.00
CA ARG A 474 6.50 6.42 -36.25
C ARG A 474 7.54 7.55 -36.27
N ASP A 475 8.81 7.20 -36.30
CA ASP A 475 9.93 8.15 -36.25
C ASP A 475 9.79 9.17 -35.11
N GLY A 476 9.32 8.71 -33.94
CA GLY A 476 9.06 9.53 -32.76
C GLY A 476 7.75 10.32 -32.77
N VAL A 477 6.92 10.17 -33.80
CA VAL A 477 5.61 10.82 -33.92
C VAL A 477 4.50 9.84 -33.53
N PRO A 478 3.60 10.18 -32.59
CA PRO A 478 2.48 9.31 -32.21
C PRO A 478 1.54 9.00 -33.38
N VAL A 479 1.25 7.71 -33.58
CA VAL A 479 0.31 7.20 -34.58
C VAL A 479 -0.59 6.11 -33.99
N VAL A 480 -1.74 5.89 -34.62
CA VAL A 480 -2.62 4.76 -34.37
C VAL A 480 -2.52 3.81 -35.55
N VAL A 481 -2.08 2.58 -35.30
CA VAL A 481 -2.10 1.50 -36.30
C VAL A 481 -3.38 0.70 -36.11
N THR A 482 -4.17 0.55 -37.16
CA THR A 482 -5.40 -0.24 -37.15
C THR A 482 -5.26 -1.46 -38.06
N LEU A 483 -5.76 -2.61 -37.60
CA LEU A 483 -5.82 -3.86 -38.34
C LEU A 483 -7.27 -4.29 -38.49
N ASP A 484 -7.75 -4.34 -39.73
CA ASP A 484 -9.06 -4.88 -40.12
C ASP A 484 -8.86 -6.11 -41.01
N GLY A 485 -8.94 -7.30 -40.41
CA GLY A 485 -8.49 -8.53 -41.05
C GLY A 485 -6.98 -8.46 -41.35
N ASP A 486 -6.61 -8.62 -42.62
CA ASP A 486 -5.22 -8.54 -43.08
C ASP A 486 -4.82 -7.13 -43.54
N VAL A 487 -5.71 -6.15 -43.44
CA VAL A 487 -5.45 -4.77 -43.88
C VAL A 487 -4.91 -3.94 -42.72
N VAL A 488 -3.66 -3.50 -42.87
CA VAL A 488 -3.00 -2.58 -41.94
C VAL A 488 -3.15 -1.15 -42.45
N SER A 489 -3.59 -0.25 -41.58
CA SER A 489 -3.67 1.19 -41.86
C SER A 489 -3.09 1.99 -40.72
N GLU A 490 -2.52 3.15 -41.04
CA GLU A 490 -1.87 4.04 -40.08
C GLU A 490 -2.46 5.43 -40.15
N HIS A 491 -2.73 6.00 -38.99
CA HIS A 491 -3.33 7.32 -38.88
C HIS A 491 -2.59 8.14 -37.83
N PRO A 492 -2.26 9.42 -38.10
CA PRO A 492 -1.77 10.30 -37.06
C PRO A 492 -2.87 10.54 -36.03
N GLY A 493 -2.51 10.55 -34.74
CA GLY A 493 -3.45 10.90 -33.69
C GLY A 493 -3.25 10.17 -32.37
N ASP A 494 -4.11 10.49 -31.41
CA ASP A 494 -4.12 9.87 -30.09
C ASP A 494 -4.96 8.59 -30.08
N PHE A 495 -4.37 7.50 -29.58
CA PHE A 495 -5.01 6.20 -29.50
C PHE A 495 -6.29 6.21 -28.64
N ARG A 496 -6.31 6.95 -27.53
CA ARG A 496 -7.48 7.00 -26.64
C ARG A 496 -8.63 7.72 -27.33
N GLN A 497 -8.33 8.80 -28.05
CA GLN A 497 -9.31 9.52 -28.85
C GLN A 497 -9.88 8.64 -29.97
N TRP A 498 -9.03 7.90 -30.70
CA TRP A 498 -9.48 6.96 -31.73
C TRP A 498 -10.44 5.91 -31.16
N LEU A 499 -10.07 5.29 -30.03
CA LEU A 499 -10.85 4.22 -29.43
C LEU A 499 -12.21 4.72 -28.93
N ARG A 500 -12.25 5.92 -28.32
CA ARG A 500 -13.50 6.57 -27.90
C ARG A 500 -14.41 6.90 -29.07
N ALA A 501 -13.85 7.40 -30.18
CA ALA A 501 -14.63 7.74 -31.38
C ALA A 501 -15.15 6.50 -32.11
N SER A 502 -14.40 5.40 -32.08
CA SER A 502 -14.68 4.19 -32.86
C SER A 502 -15.54 3.16 -32.13
N THR A 503 -15.77 3.34 -30.83
CA THR A 503 -16.57 2.41 -30.01
C THR A 503 -17.90 3.06 -29.63
N PRO A 504 -19.05 2.56 -30.12
CA PRO A 504 -20.37 3.09 -29.76
C PRO A 504 -20.77 2.59 -28.37
N LEU A 505 -20.13 3.10 -27.32
CA LEU A 505 -20.58 2.93 -25.94
C LEU A 505 -21.47 4.10 -25.55
N PRO A 506 -22.54 3.89 -24.77
CA PRO A 506 -23.52 4.94 -24.49
C PRO A 506 -23.01 6.09 -23.61
N PHE A 507 -21.78 6.09 -23.06
CA PHE A 507 -21.25 7.15 -22.20
C PHE A 507 -19.71 7.32 -22.25
N GLN A 508 -19.25 8.51 -21.82
CA GLN A 508 -17.84 8.94 -21.64
C GLN A 508 -17.18 8.21 -20.45
N VAL A 509 -16.85 6.93 -20.60
CA VAL A 509 -16.01 6.22 -19.61
C VAL A 509 -14.54 6.40 -19.98
N ASP A 510 -13.76 6.96 -19.06
CA ASP A 510 -12.30 7.04 -19.21
C ASP A 510 -11.65 5.69 -18.87
N GLY A 511 -10.74 5.21 -19.73
CA GLY A 511 -9.96 3.98 -19.47
C GLY A 511 -10.53 2.66 -20.03
N LEU A 512 -10.81 2.56 -21.34
CA LEU A 512 -11.30 1.33 -22.00
C LEU A 512 -10.20 0.55 -22.76
N TYR A 513 -8.98 0.54 -22.25
CA TYR A 513 -7.80 0.10 -23.00
C TYR A 513 -6.90 -0.81 -22.15
N SER A 514 -6.22 -1.79 -22.75
CA SER A 514 -5.53 -2.84 -22.00
C SER A 514 -4.18 -2.46 -21.35
N THR A 515 -3.97 -1.21 -20.97
CA THR A 515 -2.64 -0.57 -21.01
C THR A 515 -1.89 -0.60 -19.67
N TYR A 516 -0.76 0.13 -19.63
CA TYR A 516 0.44 -0.08 -18.82
C TYR A 516 0.28 -0.17 -17.31
N GLU A 517 -0.82 0.23 -16.68
CA GLU A 517 -1.05 -0.13 -15.25
C GLU A 517 -2.50 -0.51 -14.94
N THR A 518 -3.29 -0.93 -15.96
CA THR A 518 -4.73 -1.35 -15.99
C THR A 518 -5.78 -0.24 -16.07
N PRO A 519 -6.53 -0.17 -17.20
CA PRO A 519 -8.01 -0.24 -17.08
C PRO A 519 -8.75 -1.06 -18.19
N ILE A 520 -9.18 -2.24 -17.77
CA ILE A 520 -10.48 -2.92 -17.90
C ILE A 520 -11.10 -3.43 -19.24
N LEU A 521 -11.68 -4.63 -19.10
CA LEU A 521 -12.13 -5.70 -19.99
C LEU A 521 -13.66 -5.69 -20.20
N ARG A 522 -14.12 -6.11 -21.39
CA ARG A 522 -15.46 -6.68 -21.55
C ARG A 522 -15.56 -7.93 -20.69
N ALA A 523 -16.57 -8.06 -19.83
CA ALA A 523 -16.91 -9.26 -19.08
C ALA A 523 -18.08 -10.00 -19.74
N GLY A 524 -17.94 -10.29 -21.03
CA GLY A 524 -18.99 -10.93 -21.84
C GLY A 524 -19.73 -9.96 -22.78
N PRO A 525 -20.80 -10.45 -23.45
CA PRO A 525 -21.59 -9.64 -24.39
C PRO A 525 -22.36 -8.50 -23.72
N ASP A 526 -22.66 -8.65 -22.42
CA ASP A 526 -23.57 -7.77 -21.68
C ASP A 526 -22.95 -7.17 -20.41
N ALA A 527 -21.63 -7.23 -20.21
CA ALA A 527 -21.00 -6.59 -19.06
C ALA A 527 -19.63 -6.02 -19.40
N VAL A 528 -19.28 -4.89 -18.79
CA VAL A 528 -17.96 -4.26 -18.89
C VAL A 528 -17.49 -4.00 -17.48
N ILE A 529 -16.28 -4.42 -17.16
CA ILE A 529 -15.70 -4.03 -15.88
C ILE A 529 -15.25 -2.54 -16.06
N VAL A 530 -15.31 -1.71 -15.03
CA VAL A 530 -14.93 -0.29 -15.07
C VAL A 530 -13.99 0.02 -13.90
N ALA A 531 -12.85 0.64 -14.17
CA ALA A 531 -11.98 1.19 -13.13
C ALA A 531 -12.41 2.64 -12.92
N GLU A 532 -12.73 3.03 -11.70
CA GLU A 532 -12.72 4.45 -11.38
C GLU A 532 -11.27 4.92 -11.34
N GLU A 533 -10.98 5.99 -12.10
CA GLU A 533 -9.67 6.64 -12.06
C GLU A 533 -9.39 7.10 -10.63
N ALA A 534 -8.15 6.93 -10.18
CA ALA A 534 -7.77 7.22 -8.81
C ALA A 534 -8.06 8.69 -8.47
N SER A 535 -8.94 8.91 -7.51
CA SER A 535 -8.83 10.08 -6.64
C SER A 535 -7.73 9.79 -5.62
N PRO A 536 -6.90 10.76 -5.21
CA PRO A 536 -5.88 10.58 -4.18
C PRO A 536 -6.40 10.06 -2.82
N VAL A 537 -7.72 9.91 -2.66
CA VAL A 537 -8.40 9.48 -1.42
C VAL A 537 -9.03 8.08 -1.53
N ARG A 538 -9.05 7.43 -2.70
CA ARG A 538 -9.68 6.10 -2.88
C ARG A 538 -8.77 5.13 -3.61
N GLU A 539 -8.66 3.91 -3.06
CA GLU A 539 -8.19 2.74 -3.81
C GLU A 539 -9.00 2.60 -5.11
N ARG A 540 -8.36 2.22 -6.23
CA ARG A 540 -9.05 1.99 -7.51
C ARG A 540 -10.22 1.02 -7.30
N ALA A 541 -11.44 1.54 -7.36
CA ALA A 541 -12.64 0.73 -7.27
C ALA A 541 -12.90 0.09 -8.65
N ILE A 542 -12.97 -1.23 -8.67
CA ILE A 542 -13.37 -1.99 -9.85
C ILE A 542 -14.87 -2.24 -9.73
N SER A 543 -15.63 -1.96 -10.78
CA SER A 543 -17.08 -2.19 -10.85
C SER A 543 -17.43 -3.02 -12.09
N VAL A 544 -18.49 -3.82 -12.04
CA VAL A 544 -19.10 -4.45 -13.21
C VAL A 544 -20.31 -3.63 -13.62
N LEU A 545 -20.28 -3.08 -14.82
CA LEU A 545 -21.44 -2.47 -15.46
C LEU A 545 -22.19 -3.55 -16.23
N ASP A 546 -23.44 -3.81 -15.86
CA ASP A 546 -24.35 -4.60 -16.69
C ASP A 546 -24.88 -3.70 -17.83
N LEU A 547 -24.59 -4.10 -19.08
CA LEU A 547 -24.94 -3.36 -20.28
C LEU A 547 -26.44 -3.43 -20.63
N LYS A 548 -27.17 -4.42 -20.11
CA LYS A 548 -28.63 -4.57 -20.30
C LYS A 548 -29.41 -3.72 -19.31
N THR A 549 -29.06 -3.78 -18.03
CA THR A 549 -29.79 -3.09 -16.95
C THR A 549 -29.26 -1.68 -16.71
N ARG A 550 -28.01 -1.39 -17.14
CA ARG A 550 -27.26 -0.17 -16.85
C ARG A 550 -26.93 0.03 -15.38
N GLU A 551 -27.04 -1.03 -14.58
CA GLU A 551 -26.68 -1.01 -13.17
C GLU A 551 -25.17 -1.20 -13.02
N LEU A 552 -24.57 -0.37 -12.16
CA LEU A 552 -23.18 -0.49 -11.74
C LEU A 552 -23.14 -1.33 -10.46
N HIS A 553 -22.52 -2.49 -10.53
CA HIS A 553 -22.29 -3.35 -9.38
C HIS A 553 -20.83 -3.22 -8.95
N ALA A 554 -20.56 -2.92 -7.67
CA ALA A 554 -19.19 -2.98 -7.17
C ALA A 554 -18.63 -4.38 -7.39
N PHE A 555 -17.49 -4.51 -8.08
CA PHE A 555 -16.86 -5.80 -8.36
C PHE A 555 -16.17 -6.34 -7.09
N SER A 556 -15.72 -5.44 -6.21
CA SER A 556 -15.50 -5.69 -4.78
C SER A 556 -15.27 -4.35 -4.04
N ASP A 557 -15.81 -4.22 -2.84
CA ASP A 557 -15.60 -3.08 -1.94
C ASP A 557 -14.42 -3.38 -0.99
N ALA A 558 -13.38 -2.54 -1.06
CA ALA A 558 -12.28 -2.33 -0.12
C ALA A 558 -11.33 -3.49 0.24
N SER A 559 -10.04 -3.32 -0.13
CA SER A 559 -8.80 -3.90 0.40
C SER A 559 -8.77 -5.36 0.90
N GLY A 560 -7.77 -6.11 0.43
CA GLY A 560 -7.61 -7.57 0.63
C GLY A 560 -8.00 -8.36 -0.62
N LEU A 561 -7.11 -9.26 -1.08
CA LEU A 561 -7.23 -10.16 -2.23
C LEU A 561 -8.39 -9.85 -3.19
N ALA A 562 -8.18 -8.88 -4.09
CA ALA A 562 -9.22 -8.46 -5.01
C ALA A 562 -9.42 -9.52 -6.12
N PRO A 563 -10.64 -10.06 -6.29
CA PRO A 563 -10.99 -10.69 -7.55
C PRO A 563 -10.72 -9.73 -8.69
N VAL A 564 -9.98 -10.19 -9.69
CA VAL A 564 -9.71 -9.43 -10.92
C VAL A 564 -10.66 -9.91 -12.03
N ALA A 565 -10.92 -11.22 -12.10
CA ALA A 565 -11.85 -11.80 -13.08
C ALA A 565 -12.30 -13.21 -12.67
N PHE A 566 -13.49 -13.62 -13.10
CA PHE A 566 -13.95 -15.01 -13.13
C PHE A 566 -14.45 -15.36 -14.53
N SER A 567 -14.22 -16.58 -14.99
CA SER A 567 -14.89 -17.02 -16.22
C SER A 567 -16.40 -17.02 -16.05
N ALA A 568 -17.16 -16.87 -17.15
CA ALA A 568 -18.62 -16.87 -17.09
C ALA A 568 -19.18 -18.16 -16.48
N ARG A 569 -18.47 -19.29 -16.67
CA ARG A 569 -18.81 -20.60 -16.09
C ARG A 569 -18.35 -20.77 -14.65
N GLY A 570 -17.62 -19.80 -14.09
CA GLY A 570 -16.99 -19.86 -12.78
C GLY A 570 -15.91 -20.96 -12.67
N ALA A 571 -15.40 -21.46 -13.79
CA ALA A 571 -14.42 -22.55 -13.83
C ALA A 571 -12.96 -22.05 -13.75
N ARG A 572 -12.73 -20.75 -14.01
CA ARG A 572 -11.42 -20.09 -13.91
C ARG A 572 -11.52 -18.77 -13.17
N CYS A 573 -10.44 -18.36 -12.50
CA CYS A 573 -10.38 -17.09 -11.79
C CYS A 573 -8.98 -16.45 -11.85
N LEU A 574 -8.96 -15.12 -11.73
CA LEU A 574 -7.77 -14.30 -11.55
C LEU A 574 -7.94 -13.46 -10.27
N ALA A 575 -6.94 -13.47 -9.39
CA ALA A 575 -6.95 -12.68 -8.15
C ALA A 575 -5.60 -12.00 -7.91
N ARG A 576 -5.62 -10.79 -7.33
CA ARG A 576 -4.39 -10.09 -6.96
C ARG A 576 -3.92 -10.49 -5.56
N ILE A 577 -2.69 -10.99 -5.45
CA ILE A 577 -2.06 -11.40 -4.18
C ILE A 577 -1.41 -10.20 -3.50
N ASP A 578 -0.60 -9.45 -4.26
CA ASP A 578 0.02 -8.18 -3.88
C ASP A 578 0.35 -7.41 -5.16
N ASP A 579 1.09 -6.31 -5.03
CA ASP A 579 1.48 -5.42 -6.14
C ASP A 579 2.30 -6.10 -7.23
N ARG A 580 2.86 -7.29 -6.97
CA ARG A 580 3.75 -8.02 -7.88
C ARG A 580 3.33 -9.45 -8.16
N ARG A 581 2.22 -9.94 -7.61
CA ARG A 581 1.82 -11.35 -7.71
C ARG A 581 0.34 -11.51 -7.96
N LEU A 582 0.00 -12.36 -8.95
CA LEU A 582 -1.37 -12.69 -9.32
C LEU A 582 -1.60 -14.21 -9.24
N PHE A 583 -2.76 -14.61 -8.75
CA PHE A 583 -3.18 -16.00 -8.77
C PHE A 583 -4.07 -16.28 -9.97
N VAL A 584 -3.73 -17.34 -10.70
CA VAL A 584 -4.57 -17.92 -11.75
C VAL A 584 -5.04 -19.29 -11.28
N GLY A 585 -6.36 -19.42 -11.15
CA GLY A 585 -7.01 -20.59 -10.58
C GLY A 585 -7.92 -21.32 -11.56
N SER A 586 -8.02 -22.63 -11.42
CA SER A 586 -8.98 -23.51 -12.08
C SER A 586 -9.78 -24.33 -11.09
N ARG A 587 -11.11 -24.32 -11.19
CA ARG A 587 -11.92 -25.28 -10.42
C ARG A 587 -11.54 -26.70 -10.80
N MET A 588 -11.40 -27.56 -9.79
CA MET A 588 -11.31 -28.99 -10.03
C MET A 588 -12.64 -29.49 -10.58
N GLU A 589 -12.62 -30.18 -11.72
CA GLU A 589 -13.77 -30.99 -12.09
C GLU A 589 -13.91 -32.10 -11.04
N PRO A 590 -15.13 -32.37 -10.53
CA PRO A 590 -15.34 -33.50 -9.64
C PRO A 590 -14.91 -34.77 -10.39
N SER A 591 -13.91 -35.46 -9.85
CA SER A 591 -13.45 -36.74 -10.37
C SER A 591 -14.66 -37.66 -10.53
N ARG A 592 -14.95 -38.06 -11.78
CA ARG A 592 -16.01 -39.03 -12.09
C ARG A 592 -15.71 -40.39 -11.52
#